data_AF-A0A2N0ZFU5-F1
#
_entry.id   AF-A0A2N0ZFU5-F1
#
_cell.length_a   1.000
_cell.length_b   1.000
_cell.length_c   1.000
_cell.angle_alpha   90.00
_cell.angle_beta   90.00
_cell.angle_gamma   90.00
#
_symmetry.space_group_name_H-M   'P 1'
#
loop_
_entity.id
_entity.type
_entity.pdbx_description
1 polymer ?
#
loop_
_entity_poly.entity_id
_entity_poly.type
_entity_poly.pdbx_seq_one_letter_code
_entity_poly.pdbx_strand_id
1 'polypeptide(L)'
;MDLLLIITILTLLLLLLSLLLIYSKVYRKTLGRLSFVLILFAMLSFPHYSIIRKESQALLSVDLNTVSTVFLITWITTAICLLIGTFFRFGVRIEDESDMYMN
;
A
#
# COMPACT_ATOMS: atom_id res chain seq x y z
N MET A 1 21.25 -12.09 -3.91
CA MET A 1 19.91 -11.74 -3.39
C MET A 1 18.99 -11.78 -4.59
N ASP A 2 18.01 -12.68 -4.60
CA ASP A 2 17.20 -12.93 -5.79
C ASP A 2 16.40 -11.70 -6.21
N LEU A 3 16.36 -11.45 -7.51
CA LEU A 3 15.74 -10.26 -8.11
C LEU A 3 14.26 -10.15 -7.71
N LEU A 4 13.57 -11.30 -7.59
CA LEU A 4 12.18 -11.39 -7.12
C LEU A 4 12.03 -10.87 -5.68
N LEU A 5 12.96 -11.21 -4.78
CA LEU A 5 12.94 -10.77 -3.40
C LEU A 5 13.14 -9.25 -3.30
N ILE A 6 14.02 -8.68 -4.12
CA ILE A 6 14.22 -7.22 -4.21
C ILE A 6 12.93 -6.53 -4.68
N ILE A 7 12.34 -6.97 -5.80
CA ILE A 7 11.11 -6.38 -6.34
C ILE A 7 9.96 -6.49 -5.32
N THR A 8 9.87 -7.62 -4.62
CA THR A 8 8.88 -7.82 -3.56
C THR A 8 9.04 -6.81 -2.43
N ILE A 9 10.26 -6.64 -1.92
CA ILE A 9 10.54 -5.66 -0.86
C ILE A 9 10.18 -4.25 -1.30
N LEU A 10 10.58 -3.83 -2.51
CA LEU A 10 10.24 -2.51 -3.04
C LEU A 10 8.72 -2.32 -3.17
N THR A 11 8.01 -3.33 -3.65
CA THR A 11 6.55 -3.28 -3.83
C THR A 11 5.83 -3.15 -2.49
N LEU A 12 6.25 -3.93 -1.49
CA LEU A 12 5.69 -3.86 -0.14
C LEU A 12 6.03 -2.51 0.53
N LEU A 13 7.24 -1.99 0.34
CA LEU A 13 7.63 -0.68 0.85
C LEU A 13 6.75 0.43 0.25
N LEU A 14 6.49 0.37 -1.06
CA LEU A 14 5.64 1.33 -1.74
C LEU A 14 4.18 1.29 -1.23
N LEU A 15 3.63 0.08 -1.07
CA LEU A 15 2.30 -0.12 -0.49
C LEU A 15 2.23 0.46 0.94
N LEU A 16 3.24 0.19 1.77
CA LEU A 16 3.33 0.70 3.13
C LEU A 16 3.35 2.23 3.15
N LEU A 17 4.21 2.85 2.35
CA LEU A 17 4.28 4.32 2.24
C LEU A 17 2.95 4.91 1.75
N SER A 18 2.30 4.28 0.79
CA SER A 18 0.99 4.73 0.30
C SER A 18 -0.08 4.68 1.38
N LEU A 19 -0.10 3.63 2.20
CA LEU A 19 -1.03 3.51 3.32
C LEU A 19 -0.73 4.53 4.42
N LEU A 20 0.56 4.76 4.73
CA LEU A 20 0.99 5.78 5.68
C LEU A 20 0.63 7.20 5.23
N LEU A 21 0.70 7.50 3.93
CA LEU A 21 0.29 8.79 3.37
C LEU A 21 -1.19 9.09 3.62
N ILE A 22 -2.07 8.10 3.40
CA ILE A 22 -3.49 8.23 3.73
C ILE A 22 -3.67 8.42 5.24
N TYR A 23 -3.00 7.61 6.05
CA TYR A 23 -3.10 7.68 7.50
C TYR A 23 -2.68 9.06 8.05
N SER A 24 -1.54 9.59 7.58
CA SER A 24 -0.93 10.83 8.06
C SER A 24 -1.84 12.06 7.94
N LYS A 25 -2.66 12.12 6.87
CA LYS A 25 -3.56 13.27 6.64
C LYS A 25 -4.95 13.05 7.22
N VAL A 26 -5.52 11.86 7.12
CA VAL A 26 -6.94 11.65 7.45
C VAL A 26 -7.16 11.43 8.96
N TYR A 27 -6.18 10.87 9.70
CA TYR A 27 -6.49 10.29 11.02
C TYR A 27 -5.43 10.48 12.11
N ARG A 28 -4.87 11.69 12.27
CA ARG A 28 -3.82 12.05 13.26
C ARG A 28 -4.09 11.68 14.73
N LYS A 29 -5.25 11.15 15.14
CA LYS A 29 -5.64 11.09 16.56
C LYS A 29 -5.98 9.72 17.15
N THR A 30 -5.85 8.59 16.44
CA THR A 30 -6.17 7.27 17.06
C THR A 30 -5.15 6.18 16.77
N LEU A 31 -4.50 5.71 17.84
CA LEU A 31 -3.55 4.58 17.87
C LEU A 31 -4.16 3.30 17.25
N GLY A 32 -5.45 3.06 17.51
CA GLY A 32 -6.16 1.88 16.99
C GLY A 32 -6.30 1.84 15.46
N ARG A 33 -6.28 2.99 14.79
CA ARG A 33 -6.37 3.05 13.32
C ARG A 33 -5.04 2.76 12.64
N LEU A 34 -3.92 3.00 13.33
CA LEU A 34 -2.60 2.59 12.86
C LEU A 34 -2.48 1.06 12.88
N SER A 35 -3.00 0.41 13.93
CA SER A 35 -3.08 -1.05 13.99
C SER A 35 -3.91 -1.63 12.83
N PHE A 36 -5.01 -0.99 12.45
CA PHE A 36 -5.81 -1.41 11.30
C PHE A 36 -5.02 -1.32 9.98
N VAL A 37 -4.27 -0.24 9.77
CA VAL A 37 -3.40 -0.08 8.60
C VAL A 37 -2.30 -1.15 8.56
N LEU A 38 -1.69 -1.46 9.71
CA LEU A 38 -0.69 -2.52 9.81
C LEU A 38 -1.29 -3.91 9.55
N ILE A 39 -2.51 -4.18 10.02
CA ILE A 39 -3.22 -5.44 9.75
C ILE A 39 -3.52 -5.57 8.25
N LEU A 40 -4.01 -4.50 7.61
CA LEU A 40 -4.25 -4.48 6.17
C LEU A 40 -2.95 -4.72 5.38
N PHE A 41 -1.86 -4.08 5.78
CA PHE A 41 -0.54 -4.30 5.19
C PHE A 41 -0.06 -5.75 5.39
N ALA A 42 -0.26 -6.34 6.58
CA ALA A 42 0.09 -7.73 6.85
C ALA A 42 -0.73 -8.70 5.98
N MET A 43 -2.03 -8.45 5.80
CA MET A 43 -2.89 -9.24 4.91
C MET A 43 -2.46 -9.16 3.45
N LEU A 44 -2.13 -7.95 2.95
CA LEU A 44 -1.70 -7.75 1.56
C LEU A 44 -0.27 -8.25 1.29
N SER A 45 0.59 -8.29 2.32
CA SER A 45 1.95 -8.83 2.22
C SER A 45 1.99 -10.36 2.29
N PHE A 46 0.98 -11.01 2.87
CA PHE A 46 0.91 -12.47 3.00
C PHE A 46 1.04 -13.24 1.66
N PRO A 47 0.35 -12.87 0.57
CA PRO A 47 0.53 -13.50 -0.74
C PRO A 47 1.98 -13.46 -1.24
N HIS A 48 2.69 -12.35 -1.02
CA HIS A 48 4.08 -12.18 -1.46
C HIS A 48 5.03 -13.06 -0.66
N TYR A 49 4.82 -13.15 0.65
CA TYR A 49 5.56 -14.07 1.51
C TYR A 49 5.37 -15.53 1.07
N SER A 50 4.16 -15.91 0.67
CA SER A 50 3.87 -17.26 0.19
C SER A 50 4.63 -17.60 -1.09
N ILE A 51 4.82 -16.64 -2.00
CA ILE A 51 5.58 -16.81 -3.25
C ILE A 51 7.07 -17.01 -2.93
N ILE A 52 7.66 -16.13 -2.13
CA ILE A 52 9.07 -16.22 -1.73
C ILE A 52 9.34 -17.54 -0.99
N ARG A 53 8.43 -17.96 -0.10
CA ARG A 53 8.58 -19.22 0.62
C ARG A 53 8.53 -20.44 -0.32
N LYS A 54 7.66 -20.43 -1.33
CA LYS A 54 7.58 -21.50 -2.33
C LYS A 54 8.83 -21.57 -3.20
N GLU A 55 9.36 -20.42 -3.62
CA GLU A 55 10.62 -20.32 -4.36
C GLU A 55 11.79 -20.85 -3.51
N SER A 56 11.92 -20.39 -2.26
CA SER A 56 13.00 -20.79 -1.34
C SER A 56 12.97 -22.28 -0.97
N GLN A 57 11.80 -22.92 -1.01
CA GLN A 57 11.67 -24.34 -0.67
C GLN A 57 11.94 -25.28 -1.86
N ALA A 58 12.20 -24.76 -3.06
CA ALA A 58 12.44 -25.50 -4.30
C ALA A 58 11.39 -26.60 -4.60
N LEU A 59 10.23 -26.54 -3.92
CA LEU A 59 9.28 -27.64 -3.80
C LEU A 59 8.24 -27.64 -4.93
N LEU A 60 8.12 -26.53 -5.65
CA LEU A 60 7.25 -26.36 -6.82
C LEU A 60 7.83 -25.34 -7.80
N SER A 61 7.66 -25.58 -9.10
CA SER A 61 7.74 -24.53 -10.12
C SER A 61 6.71 -23.46 -9.78
N VAL A 62 7.17 -22.28 -9.35
CA VAL A 62 6.30 -21.15 -9.07
C VAL A 62 5.68 -20.71 -10.39
N ASP A 63 4.36 -20.84 -10.52
CA ASP A 63 3.64 -20.39 -11.71
C ASP A 63 3.76 -18.87 -11.86
N LEU A 64 4.42 -18.45 -12.94
CA LEU A 64 4.65 -17.04 -13.27
C LEU A 64 3.34 -16.25 -13.38
N ASN A 65 2.24 -16.91 -13.79
CA ASN A 65 0.93 -16.27 -13.88
C ASN A 65 0.40 -15.90 -12.48
N THR A 66 0.62 -16.78 -11.50
CA THR A 66 0.26 -16.53 -10.11
C THR A 66 1.09 -15.38 -9.52
N VAL A 67 2.39 -15.34 -9.80
CA VAL A 67 3.28 -14.26 -9.36
C VAL A 67 2.82 -12.92 -9.95
N SER A 68 2.64 -12.87 -11.27
CA SER A 68 2.23 -11.65 -11.98
C SER A 68 0.90 -11.11 -11.46
N THR A 69 -0.08 -11.99 -11.22
CA THR A 69 -1.39 -11.60 -10.68
C THR A 69 -1.28 -10.96 -9.30
N VAL A 70 -0.47 -11.53 -8.40
CA VAL A 70 -0.27 -10.98 -7.05
C VAL A 70 0.37 -9.58 -7.11
N PHE A 71 1.38 -9.40 -7.97
CA PHE A 71 2.00 -8.09 -8.16
C PHE A 71 1.02 -7.07 -8.76
N LEU A 72 0.25 -7.45 -9.79
CA LEU A 72 -0.74 -6.58 -10.42
C LEU A 72 -1.81 -6.09 -9.43
N ILE A 73 -2.40 -7.00 -8.65
CA ILE A 73 -3.41 -6.63 -7.64
C ILE A 73 -2.82 -5.64 -6.63
N THR A 74 -1.58 -5.86 -6.22
CA THR A 74 -0.90 -5.02 -5.23
C THR A 74 -0.59 -3.64 -5.79
N TRP A 75 -0.15 -3.57 -7.04
CA TRP A 75 0.09 -2.30 -7.73
C TRP A 75 -1.20 -1.53 -7.97
N ILE A 76 -2.30 -2.19 -8.37
CA ILE A 76 -3.62 -1.56 -8.50
C ILE A 76 -4.07 -1.01 -7.15
N THR A 77 -3.96 -1.80 -6.08
CA THR A 77 -4.31 -1.37 -4.73
C THR A 77 -3.48 -0.17 -4.30
N THR A 78 -2.17 -0.20 -4.55
CA THR A 78 -1.25 0.91 -4.26
C THR A 78 -1.62 2.16 -5.05
N ALA A 79 -1.92 2.04 -6.34
CA ALA A 79 -2.34 3.15 -7.19
C ALA A 79 -3.64 3.79 -6.69
N ILE A 80 -4.63 2.98 -6.32
CA ILE A 80 -5.88 3.46 -5.71
C ILE A 80 -5.59 4.20 -4.39
N CYS A 81 -4.74 3.64 -3.53
CA CYS A 81 -4.36 4.30 -2.29
C CYS A 81 -3.63 5.64 -2.53
N LEU A 82 -2.74 5.72 -3.52
CA LEU A 82 -2.05 6.96 -3.88
C LEU A 82 -3.03 7.99 -4.46
N LEU A 83 -3.97 7.57 -5.31
CA LEU A 83 -5.02 8.45 -5.83
C LEU A 83 -5.87 9.00 -4.69
N ILE A 84 -6.35 8.15 -3.78
CA ILE A 84 -7.10 8.57 -2.60
C ILE A 84 -6.26 9.55 -1.75
N GLY A 85 -5.00 9.22 -1.48
CA GLY A 85 -4.09 10.08 -0.72
C GLY A 85 -3.85 11.45 -1.38
N THR A 86 -3.74 11.50 -2.71
CA THR A 86 -3.60 12.76 -3.47
C THR A 86 -4.89 13.57 -3.49
N PHE A 87 -6.05 12.95 -3.74
CA PHE A 87 -7.36 13.60 -3.64
C PHE A 87 -7.57 14.24 -2.26
N PHE A 88 -7.27 13.52 -1.17
CA PHE A 88 -7.33 14.09 0.17
C PHE A 88 -6.31 15.22 0.36
N ARG A 89 -5.13 15.14 -0.26
CA ARG A 89 -4.11 16.20 -0.14
C ARG A 89 -4.53 17.51 -0.79
N PHE A 90 -5.16 17.46 -1.96
CA PHE A 90 -5.55 18.64 -2.73
C PHE A 90 -6.98 19.12 -2.47
N GLY A 91 -7.90 18.26 -2.04
CA GLY A 91 -9.30 18.63 -1.77
C GLY A 91 -9.52 19.54 -0.55
N VAL A 92 -8.68 19.43 0.49
CA VAL A 92 -8.79 20.26 1.71
C VAL A 92 -8.45 21.74 1.44
N ARG A 93 -7.83 22.07 0.31
CA ARG A 93 -7.43 23.46 0.02
C ARG A 93 -8.59 24.33 -0.50
N ILE A 94 -9.77 23.77 -0.77
CA ILE A 94 -10.89 24.53 -1.36
C ILE A 94 -11.85 25.05 -0.28
N GLU A 95 -11.96 24.40 0.89
CA GLU A 95 -12.87 24.85 1.95
C GLU A 95 -12.29 25.95 2.85
N ASP A 96 -10.96 26.01 3.04
CA ASP A 96 -10.35 27.05 3.90
C ASP A 96 -10.20 28.42 3.21
N GLU A 97 -10.37 28.51 1.88
CA GLU A 97 -10.16 29.75 1.12
C GLU A 97 -11.46 30.55 0.94
N SER A 98 -12.64 29.92 1.02
CA SER A 98 -13.93 30.63 0.92
C SER A 98 -14.32 31.39 2.20
N ASP A 99 -13.76 31.02 3.35
CA ASP A 99 -14.04 31.69 4.63
C ASP A 99 -13.18 32.95 4.84
N MET A 100 -12.10 33.13 4.07
CA MET A 100 -11.23 34.31 4.18
C MET A 100 -11.74 35.53 3.38
N TYR A 101 -12.71 35.35 2.48
CA TYR A 101 -13.34 36.44 1.71
C TYR A 101 -14.73 36.84 2.24
N MET A 102 -15.17 36.24 3.36
CA MET A 102 -16.46 36.52 4.01
C MET A 102 -16.35 37.32 5.32
N ASN A 103 -15.15 37.77 5.70
CA ASN A 103 -14.92 38.70 6.83
C ASN A 103 -14.41 40.05 6.36
#